data_AF-A0AAW3WHM4-F1
#
_entry.id   AF-A0AAW3WHM4-F1
#
_cell.length_a   1.000
_cell.length_b   1.000
_cell.length_c   1.000
_cell.angle_alpha   90.00
_cell.angle_beta   90.00
_cell.angle_gamma   90.00
#
_symmetry.space_group_name_H-M   'P 1'
#
loop_
_entity.id
_entity.type
_entity.pdbx_description
1 polymer ?
#
loop_
_entity_poly.entity_id
_entity_poly.type
_entity_poly.pdbx_seq_one_letter_code
_entity_poly.pdbx_strand_id
1 'polypeptide(L)'
;ENTNAKEQLERLIKQAYNHSSIYCWGVQNEITIAIENEQIYEMVKELAVMAKELDSSRFIAQANIHSVANESALNELTDFVGYNLYYGWYYKEMQDLGTRLDDFHKARPNVPVMVTEYGVDTNPKLHSYNPTVKDYTEEYQLLFQNNALKTFNERPFVLGGYVWAMFDFGSEIRNEGGEKGRNQKGLVTIDRKLKKDSFYLCKAYWSKENFVKLAGERFVNRHEEMNDIVVLSNIKYIKLYVNDEFVGEINSSEPMKKFEAVKLALGENKIKAEAFDEAGNVYIDEMLLKHVKEADESYVLKKPEEQTHVTNWFQKFDLSNVQEVAIKEGYYSTFDTIEELYKDEEAKVVFKKYFGDLAESQQFKVMMGLMTIDSMSKRSRFNIPKELLTVINTELNVIPKK
;
A
#
# COMPACT_ATOMS: atom_id res chain seq x y z
N GLU A 1 7.66 30.18 13.89
CA GLU A 1 7.03 29.32 12.86
C GLU A 1 8.11 28.55 12.14
N ASN A 2 7.86 27.28 11.82
CA ASN A 2 8.79 26.45 11.05
C ASN A 2 8.62 26.78 9.56
N THR A 3 9.59 27.49 8.96
CA THR A 3 9.56 27.93 7.55
C THR A 3 10.08 26.89 6.56
N ASN A 4 10.56 25.75 7.07
CA ASN A 4 11.34 24.80 6.28
C ASN A 4 10.58 24.24 5.07
N ALA A 5 9.28 23.97 5.20
CA ALA A 5 8.46 23.47 4.08
C ALA A 5 8.42 24.48 2.92
N LYS A 6 8.20 25.76 3.22
CA LYS A 6 8.20 26.86 2.23
C LYS A 6 9.57 26.99 1.56
N GLU A 7 10.65 26.98 2.35
CA GLU A 7 12.02 27.08 1.84
C GLU A 7 12.40 25.90 0.93
N GLN A 8 12.02 24.67 1.28
CA GLN A 8 12.29 23.50 0.46
C GLN A 8 11.51 23.54 -0.85
N LEU A 9 10.22 23.91 -0.82
CA LEU A 9 9.39 24.05 -2.00
C LEU A 9 9.93 25.15 -2.94
N GLU A 10 10.33 26.30 -2.39
CA GLU A 10 10.94 27.38 -3.16
C GLU A 10 12.21 26.92 -3.88
N ARG A 11 13.11 26.24 -3.13
CA ARG A 11 14.37 25.73 -3.69
C ARG A 11 14.11 24.67 -4.75
N LEU A 12 13.20 23.73 -4.50
CA LEU A 12 12.82 22.70 -5.47
C LEU A 12 12.37 23.34 -6.79
N ILE A 13 11.38 24.25 -6.73
CA ILE A 13 10.83 24.88 -7.92
C ILE A 13 11.91 25.69 -8.64
N LYS A 14 12.66 26.55 -7.94
CA LYS A 14 13.69 27.38 -8.57
C LYS A 14 14.83 26.59 -9.19
N GLN A 15 15.28 25.51 -8.54
CA GLN A 15 16.36 24.67 -9.07
C GLN A 15 15.90 23.84 -10.26
N ALA A 16 14.66 23.34 -10.22
CA ALA A 16 14.14 22.40 -11.21
C ALA A 16 13.25 23.05 -12.28
N TYR A 17 13.06 24.37 -12.24
CA TYR A 17 12.11 25.13 -13.09
C TYR A 17 12.22 24.83 -14.58
N ASN A 18 13.46 24.68 -15.09
CA ASN A 18 13.72 24.50 -16.52
C ASN A 18 13.56 23.05 -17.01
N HIS A 19 13.21 22.10 -16.14
CA HIS A 19 12.96 20.72 -16.55
C HIS A 19 11.57 20.57 -17.17
N SER A 20 11.52 20.41 -18.49
CA SER A 20 10.27 20.18 -19.24
C SER A 20 9.58 18.85 -18.88
N SER A 21 10.30 17.91 -18.28
CA SER A 21 9.75 16.63 -17.80
C SER A 21 8.88 16.78 -16.54
N ILE A 22 9.05 17.86 -15.78
CA ILE A 22 8.23 18.13 -14.60
C ILE A 22 6.93 18.74 -15.07
N TYR A 23 5.79 18.13 -14.70
CA TYR A 23 4.46 18.61 -15.08
C TYR A 23 3.66 19.11 -13.87
N CYS A 24 4.06 18.76 -12.64
CA CYS A 24 3.43 19.22 -11.42
C CYS A 24 4.41 19.37 -10.24
N TRP A 25 3.99 20.11 -9.21
CA TRP A 25 4.69 20.27 -7.93
C TRP A 25 3.84 19.69 -6.80
N GLY A 26 4.39 18.73 -6.05
CA GLY A 26 3.75 18.15 -4.87
C GLY A 26 3.98 18.99 -3.63
N VAL A 27 2.91 19.37 -2.92
CA VAL A 27 3.03 20.23 -1.71
C VAL A 27 2.97 19.48 -0.39
N GLN A 28 2.41 18.26 -0.37
CA GLN A 28 2.36 17.41 0.83
C GLN A 28 2.18 15.93 0.46
N ASN A 29 2.58 15.06 1.39
CA ASN A 29 2.28 13.62 1.36
C ASN A 29 1.85 13.13 2.75
N GLU A 30 0.67 12.52 2.83
CA GLU A 30 0.06 11.95 4.04
C GLU A 30 0.11 12.86 5.26
N ILE A 31 -0.04 14.18 5.06
CA ILE A 31 0.17 15.16 6.12
C ILE A 31 -0.80 15.01 7.30
N THR A 32 -1.95 14.40 7.06
CA THR A 32 -2.99 14.13 8.06
C THR A 32 -2.84 12.77 8.76
N ILE A 33 -1.71 12.07 8.59
CA ILE A 33 -1.48 10.77 9.23
C ILE A 33 -1.64 10.82 10.77
N ALA A 34 -1.29 11.95 11.38
CA ALA A 34 -1.42 12.19 12.81
C ALA A 34 -2.78 12.79 13.19
N ILE A 35 -3.12 13.91 12.55
CA ILE A 35 -4.31 14.71 12.83
C ILE A 35 -4.74 15.43 11.55
N GLU A 36 -6.02 15.72 11.40
CA GLU A 36 -6.57 16.61 10.38
C GLU A 36 -7.23 17.80 11.08
N ASN A 37 -6.78 19.02 10.79
CA ASN A 37 -7.28 20.25 11.41
C ASN A 37 -7.13 21.44 10.46
N GLU A 38 -7.70 22.59 10.84
CA GLU A 38 -7.71 23.81 10.01
C GLU A 38 -6.30 24.33 9.71
N GLN A 39 -5.35 24.21 10.65
CA GLN A 39 -3.97 24.66 10.44
C GLN A 39 -3.28 23.90 9.30
N ILE A 40 -3.57 22.60 9.15
CA ILE A 40 -3.07 21.80 8.02
C ILE A 40 -3.67 22.31 6.71
N TYR A 41 -4.96 22.63 6.68
CA TYR A 41 -5.59 23.16 5.47
C TYR A 41 -4.98 24.51 5.06
N GLU A 42 -4.79 25.41 6.02
CA GLU A 42 -4.13 26.70 5.79
C GLU A 42 -2.71 26.52 5.27
N MET A 43 -1.92 25.65 5.90
CA MET A 43 -0.54 25.38 5.46
C MET A 43 -0.48 24.81 4.04
N VAL A 44 -1.33 23.83 3.70
CA VAL A 44 -1.36 23.25 2.35
C VAL A 44 -1.80 24.29 1.33
N LYS A 45 -2.80 25.12 1.66
CA LYS A 45 -3.26 26.23 0.82
C LYS A 45 -2.15 27.25 0.58
N GLU A 46 -1.41 27.64 1.61
CA GLU A 46 -0.28 28.57 1.49
C GLU A 46 0.82 28.02 0.59
N LEU A 47 1.18 26.75 0.75
CA LEU A 47 2.18 26.09 -0.11
C LEU A 47 1.71 26.01 -1.56
N ALA A 48 0.43 25.72 -1.79
CA ALA A 48 -0.14 25.68 -3.14
C ALA A 48 -0.13 27.05 -3.82
N VAL A 49 -0.52 28.12 -3.10
CA VAL A 49 -0.45 29.50 -3.59
C VAL A 49 0.99 29.89 -3.92
N MET A 50 1.92 29.64 -3.00
CA MET A 50 3.34 29.94 -3.19
C MET A 50 3.92 29.21 -4.41
N ALA A 51 3.60 27.92 -4.59
CA ALA A 51 4.05 27.16 -5.74
C ALA A 51 3.52 27.76 -7.05
N LYS A 52 2.26 28.23 -7.08
CA LYS A 52 1.66 28.87 -8.25
C LYS A 52 2.25 30.25 -8.55
N GLU A 53 2.63 31.01 -7.52
CA GLU A 53 3.33 32.28 -7.68
C GLU A 53 4.74 32.10 -8.26
N LEU A 54 5.44 31.04 -7.84
CA LEU A 54 6.77 30.69 -8.34
C LEU A 54 6.75 30.07 -9.74
N ASP A 55 5.72 29.28 -10.05
CA ASP A 55 5.56 28.61 -11.34
C ASP A 55 4.08 28.43 -11.69
N SER A 56 3.50 29.42 -12.36
CA SER A 56 2.11 29.37 -12.80
C SER A 56 1.88 28.41 -13.98
N SER A 57 2.95 27.92 -14.62
CA SER A 57 2.88 27.11 -15.84
C SER A 57 2.64 25.62 -15.59
N ARG A 58 2.78 25.16 -14.33
CA ARG A 58 2.61 23.76 -13.93
C ARG A 58 1.44 23.56 -12.97
N PHE A 59 1.04 22.30 -12.83
CA PHE A 59 0.00 21.90 -11.88
C PHE A 59 0.54 21.81 -10.46
N ILE A 60 -0.32 22.02 -9.49
CA ILE A 60 -0.06 21.76 -8.07
C ILE A 60 -0.79 20.49 -7.67
N ALA A 61 -0.11 19.60 -6.95
CA ALA A 61 -0.62 18.30 -6.55
C ALA A 61 -0.37 18.03 -5.06
N GLN A 62 -1.06 17.04 -4.54
CA GLN A 62 -0.87 16.53 -3.17
C GLN A 62 -1.18 15.04 -3.10
N ALA A 63 -0.72 14.35 -2.06
CA ALA A 63 -1.00 12.94 -1.82
C ALA A 63 -1.63 12.76 -0.43
N ASN A 64 -2.93 12.45 -0.39
CA ASN A 64 -3.67 12.18 0.84
C ASN A 64 -3.48 10.72 1.29
N ILE A 65 -3.43 10.52 2.61
CA ILE A 65 -3.60 9.20 3.20
C ILE A 65 -5.04 8.70 2.94
N HIS A 66 -5.21 7.38 2.83
CA HIS A 66 -6.49 6.74 2.51
C HIS A 66 -7.71 7.18 3.35
N SER A 67 -7.48 7.62 4.60
CA SER A 67 -8.51 7.95 5.57
C SER A 67 -9.08 9.36 5.42
N VAL A 68 -8.48 10.21 4.59
CA VAL A 68 -9.05 11.53 4.29
C VAL A 68 -10.42 11.34 3.64
N ALA A 69 -11.43 11.99 4.21
CA ALA A 69 -12.82 11.89 3.75
C ALA A 69 -12.97 12.48 2.34
N ASN A 70 -13.92 11.96 1.56
CA ASN A 70 -14.20 12.48 0.21
C ASN A 70 -14.63 13.96 0.25
N GLU A 71 -15.30 14.36 1.33
CA GLU A 71 -15.79 15.71 1.57
C GLU A 71 -14.74 16.63 2.20
N SER A 72 -13.55 16.14 2.54
CA SER A 72 -12.51 16.98 3.15
C SER A 72 -12.17 18.19 2.26
N ALA A 73 -11.98 19.34 2.90
CA ALA A 73 -11.55 20.57 2.23
C ALA A 73 -10.18 20.42 1.56
N LEU A 74 -9.34 19.49 2.04
CA LEU A 74 -8.04 19.19 1.42
C LEU A 74 -8.18 18.90 -0.07
N ASN A 75 -9.23 18.16 -0.48
CA ASN A 75 -9.39 17.68 -1.85
C ASN A 75 -9.53 18.81 -2.89
N GLU A 76 -9.74 20.06 -2.48
CA GLU A 76 -9.96 21.22 -3.35
C GLU A 76 -8.84 22.28 -3.28
N LEU A 77 -7.76 22.01 -2.54
CA LEU A 77 -6.67 22.98 -2.34
C LEU A 77 -5.61 22.98 -3.46
N THR A 78 -5.63 21.97 -4.33
CA THR A 78 -4.64 21.75 -5.40
C THR A 78 -5.31 21.52 -6.74
N ASP A 79 -4.57 21.61 -7.85
CA ASP A 79 -5.13 21.47 -9.20
C ASP A 79 -5.69 20.06 -9.46
N PHE A 80 -5.11 19.03 -8.82
CA PHE A 80 -5.69 17.69 -8.71
C PHE A 80 -5.30 17.04 -7.38
N VAL A 81 -6.03 16.00 -6.98
CA VAL A 81 -5.79 15.29 -5.71
C VAL A 81 -5.24 13.89 -5.94
N GLY A 82 -4.23 13.54 -5.18
CA GLY A 82 -3.69 12.19 -5.06
C GLY A 82 -4.21 11.49 -3.82
N TYR A 83 -4.46 10.19 -3.91
CA TYR A 83 -4.64 9.32 -2.76
C TYR A 83 -3.65 8.15 -2.77
N ASN A 84 -3.06 7.88 -1.61
CA ASN A 84 -2.24 6.70 -1.36
C ASN A 84 -3.17 5.55 -0.94
N LEU A 85 -3.41 4.61 -1.85
CA LEU A 85 -4.44 3.56 -1.71
C LEU A 85 -3.85 2.14 -1.81
N TYR A 86 -3.96 1.40 -0.71
CA TYR A 86 -3.41 0.06 -0.49
C TYR A 86 -4.50 -0.99 -0.20
N TYR A 87 -5.60 -0.93 -0.96
CA TYR A 87 -6.73 -1.86 -0.88
C TYR A 87 -6.32 -3.30 -1.19
N GLY A 88 -6.56 -4.23 -0.26
CA GLY A 88 -6.01 -5.59 -0.37
C GLY A 88 -4.58 -5.73 0.15
N TRP A 89 -4.02 -4.73 0.83
CA TRP A 89 -2.76 -4.89 1.56
C TRP A 89 -2.85 -4.52 3.02
N TYR A 90 -3.34 -3.32 3.30
CA TYR A 90 -3.44 -2.79 4.67
C TYR A 90 -4.87 -2.77 5.19
N TYR A 91 -5.84 -2.79 4.29
CA TYR A 91 -7.25 -2.71 4.61
C TYR A 91 -8.06 -3.21 3.43
N LYS A 92 -9.26 -3.75 3.74
CA LYS A 92 -10.27 -4.16 2.75
C LYS A 92 -9.72 -5.13 1.68
N GLU A 93 -10.52 -5.43 0.68
CA GLU A 93 -10.12 -6.28 -0.43
C GLU A 93 -9.61 -5.45 -1.62
N MET A 94 -8.82 -6.05 -2.52
CA MET A 94 -8.28 -5.33 -3.68
C MET A 94 -9.38 -4.80 -4.61
N GLN A 95 -10.50 -5.52 -4.71
CA GLN A 95 -11.66 -5.16 -5.52
C GLN A 95 -12.36 -3.90 -5.04
N ASP A 96 -12.23 -3.56 -3.74
CA ASP A 96 -12.86 -2.37 -3.15
C ASP A 96 -12.19 -1.05 -3.61
N LEU A 97 -11.04 -1.11 -4.29
CA LEU A 97 -10.39 0.07 -4.89
C LEU A 97 -11.32 0.79 -5.87
N GLY A 98 -12.06 0.04 -6.69
CA GLY A 98 -13.00 0.60 -7.64
C GLY A 98 -14.10 1.39 -6.96
N THR A 99 -14.77 0.78 -5.97
CA THR A 99 -15.81 1.44 -5.17
C THR A 99 -15.31 2.70 -4.49
N ARG A 100 -14.09 2.68 -3.92
CA ARG A 100 -13.50 3.87 -3.29
C ARG A 100 -13.33 5.05 -4.25
N LEU A 101 -12.96 4.77 -5.50
CA LEU A 101 -12.77 5.80 -6.54
C LEU A 101 -14.12 6.31 -7.05
N ASP A 102 -15.09 5.41 -7.23
CA ASP A 102 -16.45 5.75 -7.65
C ASP A 102 -17.15 6.64 -6.60
N ASP A 103 -17.02 6.30 -5.31
CA ASP A 103 -17.56 7.09 -4.20
C ASP A 103 -16.91 8.48 -4.11
N PHE A 104 -15.59 8.57 -4.33
CA PHE A 104 -14.91 9.87 -4.39
C PHE A 104 -15.44 10.72 -5.54
N HIS A 105 -15.52 10.16 -6.74
CA HIS A 105 -15.99 10.89 -7.91
C HIS A 105 -17.44 11.33 -7.76
N LYS A 106 -18.29 10.51 -7.12
CA LYS A 106 -19.67 10.90 -6.78
C LYS A 106 -19.72 12.10 -5.83
N ALA A 107 -18.86 12.14 -4.83
CA ALA A 107 -18.80 13.24 -3.86
C ALA A 107 -18.14 14.52 -4.45
N ARG A 108 -17.15 14.34 -5.33
CA ARG A 108 -16.31 15.41 -5.91
C ARG A 108 -16.18 15.24 -7.44
N PRO A 109 -17.27 15.42 -8.21
CA PRO A 109 -17.28 15.09 -9.64
C PRO A 109 -16.34 15.95 -10.50
N ASN A 110 -15.99 17.14 -10.03
CA ASN A 110 -15.15 18.10 -10.74
C ASN A 110 -13.69 18.11 -10.26
N VAL A 111 -13.33 17.27 -9.28
CA VAL A 111 -11.96 17.19 -8.77
C VAL A 111 -11.24 16.03 -9.47
N PRO A 112 -10.19 16.29 -10.26
CA PRO A 112 -9.42 15.22 -10.87
C PRO A 112 -8.68 14.41 -9.79
N VAL A 113 -8.77 13.08 -9.86
CA VAL A 113 -8.19 12.18 -8.87
C VAL A 113 -7.12 11.27 -9.49
N MET A 114 -6.05 11.03 -8.74
CA MET A 114 -4.98 10.10 -9.08
C MET A 114 -4.70 9.18 -7.88
N VAL A 115 -4.31 7.93 -8.15
CA VAL A 115 -3.79 7.04 -7.09
C VAL A 115 -2.27 7.23 -6.99
N THR A 116 -1.82 8.08 -6.07
CA THR A 116 -0.42 8.50 -5.96
C THR A 116 0.49 7.44 -5.34
N GLU A 117 -0.06 6.47 -4.64
CA GLU A 117 0.66 5.26 -4.24
C GLU A 117 -0.29 4.06 -4.24
N TYR A 118 0.17 2.95 -4.83
CA TYR A 118 -0.45 1.63 -4.69
C TYR A 118 0.62 0.54 -4.87
N GLY A 119 0.56 -0.53 -4.08
CA GLY A 119 1.50 -1.66 -4.17
C GLY A 119 1.49 -2.55 -2.95
N VAL A 120 1.98 -3.78 -3.08
CA VAL A 120 2.05 -4.78 -1.99
C VAL A 120 3.50 -5.22 -1.81
N ASP A 121 3.91 -5.54 -0.57
CA ASP A 121 5.27 -6.04 -0.36
C ASP A 121 5.37 -7.47 -0.89
N THR A 122 6.51 -7.76 -1.54
CA THR A 122 6.70 -9.00 -2.26
C THR A 122 8.13 -9.48 -2.12
N ASN A 123 8.28 -10.70 -1.61
CA ASN A 123 9.54 -11.40 -1.57
C ASN A 123 9.59 -12.40 -2.75
N PRO A 124 10.51 -12.24 -3.72
CA PRO A 124 10.58 -13.10 -4.91
C PRO A 124 11.02 -14.53 -4.62
N LYS A 125 11.20 -14.91 -3.35
CA LYS A 125 11.43 -16.29 -2.90
C LYS A 125 10.15 -16.98 -2.47
N LEU A 126 9.06 -16.25 -2.28
CA LEU A 126 7.81 -16.77 -1.73
C LEU A 126 6.81 -16.97 -2.86
N HIS A 127 6.18 -18.14 -2.86
CA HIS A 127 5.25 -18.56 -3.92
C HIS A 127 4.07 -19.33 -3.35
N SER A 128 2.91 -19.21 -4.00
CA SER A 128 1.69 -19.93 -3.61
C SER A 128 0.80 -20.21 -4.81
N TYR A 129 0.15 -21.37 -4.79
CA TYR A 129 -0.97 -21.70 -5.68
C TYR A 129 -2.22 -20.86 -5.39
N ASN A 130 -2.39 -20.48 -4.12
CA ASN A 130 -3.52 -19.74 -3.61
C ASN A 130 -2.99 -18.47 -2.93
N PRO A 131 -2.56 -17.46 -3.72
CA PRO A 131 -2.01 -16.23 -3.19
C PRO A 131 -3.05 -15.46 -2.35
N THR A 132 -2.65 -15.00 -1.17
CA THR A 132 -3.50 -14.32 -0.19
C THR A 132 -2.80 -13.11 0.43
N VAL A 133 -3.58 -12.21 1.01
CA VAL A 133 -3.04 -11.01 1.66
C VAL A 133 -2.03 -11.38 2.75
N LYS A 134 -0.88 -10.69 2.77
CA LYS A 134 0.25 -10.92 3.69
C LYS A 134 0.97 -12.27 3.56
N ASP A 135 0.81 -13.01 2.47
CA ASP A 135 1.72 -14.13 2.17
C ASP A 135 3.05 -13.69 1.53
N TYR A 136 3.11 -12.43 1.06
CA TYR A 136 4.27 -11.77 0.44
C TYR A 136 4.74 -12.45 -0.87
N THR A 137 3.87 -13.23 -1.51
CA THR A 137 4.18 -13.97 -2.74
C THR A 137 4.21 -13.06 -3.97
N GLU A 138 4.97 -13.47 -4.99
CA GLU A 138 4.94 -12.78 -6.29
C GLU A 138 3.59 -12.91 -6.98
N GLU A 139 2.92 -14.05 -6.83
CA GLU A 139 1.60 -14.27 -7.42
C GLU A 139 0.57 -13.31 -6.83
N TYR A 140 0.64 -12.99 -5.53
CA TYR A 140 -0.23 -11.96 -4.93
C TYR A 140 0.06 -10.56 -5.48
N GLN A 141 1.34 -10.21 -5.67
CA GLN A 141 1.73 -8.94 -6.29
C GLN A 141 1.15 -8.79 -7.69
N LEU A 142 1.17 -9.88 -8.46
CA LEU A 142 0.69 -9.90 -9.82
C LEU A 142 -0.82 -9.71 -9.88
N LEU A 143 -1.58 -10.41 -9.03
CA LEU A 143 -3.04 -10.25 -8.93
C LEU A 143 -3.43 -8.84 -8.49
N PHE A 144 -2.79 -8.31 -7.45
CA PHE A 144 -3.01 -6.96 -6.96
C PHE A 144 -2.76 -5.92 -8.06
N GLN A 145 -1.62 -6.03 -8.75
CA GLN A 145 -1.22 -5.08 -9.79
C GLN A 145 -2.19 -5.14 -10.98
N ASN A 146 -2.62 -6.34 -11.39
CA ASN A 146 -3.59 -6.52 -12.46
C ASN A 146 -4.95 -5.91 -12.10
N ASN A 147 -5.43 -6.12 -10.87
CA ASN A 147 -6.67 -5.53 -10.39
C ASN A 147 -6.60 -3.99 -10.40
N ALA A 148 -5.52 -3.40 -9.90
CA ALA A 148 -5.35 -1.94 -9.89
C ALA A 148 -5.32 -1.34 -11.31
N LEU A 149 -4.53 -1.93 -12.22
CA LEU A 149 -4.42 -1.44 -13.60
C LEU A 149 -5.75 -1.54 -14.37
N LYS A 150 -6.50 -2.64 -14.19
CA LYS A 150 -7.86 -2.78 -14.73
C LYS A 150 -8.79 -1.69 -14.17
N THR A 151 -8.80 -1.55 -12.85
CA THR A 151 -9.63 -0.56 -12.15
C THR A 151 -9.42 0.86 -12.67
N PHE A 152 -8.16 1.25 -12.94
CA PHE A 152 -7.84 2.57 -13.50
C PHE A 152 -8.29 2.70 -14.95
N ASN A 153 -8.02 1.71 -15.79
CA ASN A 153 -8.38 1.77 -17.21
C ASN A 153 -9.90 1.77 -17.44
N GLU A 154 -10.67 1.17 -16.54
CA GLU A 154 -12.14 1.17 -16.57
C GLU A 154 -12.77 2.49 -16.11
N ARG A 155 -11.97 3.40 -15.51
CA ARG A 155 -12.46 4.65 -14.91
C ARG A 155 -11.79 5.89 -15.52
N PRO A 156 -12.34 6.44 -16.63
CA PRO A 156 -11.76 7.58 -17.33
C PRO A 156 -11.59 8.86 -16.48
N PHE A 157 -12.31 8.98 -15.36
CA PHE A 157 -12.17 10.11 -14.42
C PHE A 157 -10.94 10.00 -13.50
N VAL A 158 -10.27 8.84 -13.48
CA VAL A 158 -9.03 8.63 -12.74
C VAL A 158 -7.86 8.95 -13.67
N LEU A 159 -7.03 9.91 -13.28
CA LEU A 159 -5.88 10.35 -14.09
C LEU A 159 -4.80 9.27 -14.27
N GLY A 160 -4.82 8.25 -13.41
CA GLY A 160 -3.90 7.12 -13.42
C GLY A 160 -3.41 6.80 -12.01
N GLY A 161 -2.23 6.18 -11.92
CA GLY A 161 -1.58 5.98 -10.64
C GLY A 161 -0.08 5.71 -10.71
N TYR A 162 0.60 5.99 -9.61
CA TYR A 162 2.03 5.72 -9.42
C TYR A 162 2.22 4.45 -8.59
N VAL A 163 2.85 3.45 -9.20
CA VAL A 163 3.21 2.22 -8.48
C VAL A 163 4.17 2.59 -7.35
N TRP A 164 3.82 2.20 -6.13
CA TRP A 164 4.68 2.27 -4.97
C TRP A 164 5.24 0.87 -4.70
N ALA A 165 6.43 0.53 -5.20
CA ALA A 165 7.40 1.40 -5.86
C ALA A 165 8.00 0.75 -7.11
N MET A 166 8.75 1.51 -7.90
CA MET A 166 9.52 0.92 -9.00
C MET A 166 10.59 -0.05 -8.49
N PHE A 167 11.26 0.30 -7.39
CA PHE A 167 12.34 -0.48 -6.80
C PHE A 167 12.09 -0.74 -5.32
N ASP A 168 12.52 -1.90 -4.83
CA ASP A 168 12.67 -2.09 -3.38
C ASP A 168 13.65 -1.05 -2.82
N PHE A 169 13.42 -0.60 -1.60
CA PHE A 169 14.22 0.46 -0.98
C PHE A 169 14.43 0.26 0.52
N GLY A 170 15.42 0.97 1.08
CA GLY A 170 15.75 0.91 2.49
C GLY A 170 14.70 1.58 3.36
N SER A 171 14.24 0.88 4.39
CA SER A 171 13.36 1.41 5.43
C SER A 171 13.72 0.73 6.75
N GLU A 172 14.61 1.36 7.50
CA GLU A 172 15.30 0.78 8.67
C GLU A 172 14.34 0.12 9.68
N ILE A 173 13.19 0.74 9.90
CA ILE A 173 12.21 0.29 10.90
C ILE A 173 11.40 -0.95 10.47
N ARG A 174 11.49 -1.40 9.21
CA ARG A 174 10.69 -2.52 8.72
C ARG A 174 11.33 -3.86 9.07
N ASN A 175 10.49 -4.83 9.42
CA ASN A 175 10.87 -6.21 9.70
C ASN A 175 9.68 -7.11 9.34
N GLU A 176 9.49 -7.36 8.06
CA GLU A 176 8.32 -8.08 7.53
C GLU A 176 8.68 -8.77 6.20
N GLY A 177 7.85 -9.70 5.73
CA GLY A 177 8.09 -10.37 4.44
C GLY A 177 9.39 -11.17 4.37
N GLY A 178 9.97 -11.52 5.52
CA GLY A 178 11.22 -12.28 5.62
C GLY A 178 12.49 -11.44 5.55
N GLU A 179 12.42 -10.11 5.44
CA GLU A 179 13.60 -9.24 5.40
C GLU A 179 13.49 -8.07 6.39
N LYS A 180 14.64 -7.64 6.91
CA LYS A 180 14.77 -6.48 7.80
C LYS A 180 15.25 -5.25 7.02
N GLY A 181 14.79 -4.08 7.42
CA GLY A 181 15.26 -2.80 6.91
C GLY A 181 14.85 -2.50 5.47
N ARG A 182 13.85 -3.21 4.91
CA ARG A 182 13.48 -3.13 3.49
C ARG A 182 11.99 -2.92 3.29
N ASN A 183 11.64 -2.00 2.39
CA ASN A 183 10.35 -1.98 1.72
C ASN A 183 10.47 -2.82 0.45
N GLN A 184 9.64 -3.86 0.35
CA GLN A 184 9.70 -4.87 -0.70
C GLN A 184 8.58 -4.71 -1.74
N LYS A 185 7.96 -3.55 -1.84
CA LYS A 185 6.89 -3.29 -2.82
C LYS A 185 7.39 -3.03 -4.24
N GLY A 186 8.70 -3.06 -4.46
CA GLY A 186 9.31 -2.80 -5.76
C GLY A 186 8.78 -3.73 -6.84
N LEU A 187 8.64 -3.23 -8.06
CA LEU A 187 8.57 -4.07 -9.28
C LEU A 187 9.92 -4.69 -9.60
N VAL A 188 11.01 -4.07 -9.12
CA VAL A 188 12.39 -4.50 -9.31
C VAL A 188 13.10 -4.52 -7.95
N THR A 189 14.03 -5.45 -7.75
CA THR A 189 14.80 -5.55 -6.51
C THR A 189 15.71 -4.35 -6.26
N ILE A 190 16.12 -4.17 -5.00
CA ILE A 190 16.95 -3.04 -4.55
C ILE A 190 18.31 -2.99 -5.24
N ASP A 191 18.86 -4.13 -5.65
CA ASP A 191 20.12 -4.22 -6.41
C ASP A 191 19.93 -4.06 -7.92
N ARG A 192 18.69 -3.83 -8.37
CA ARG A 192 18.27 -3.63 -9.76
C ARG A 192 18.47 -4.84 -10.68
N LYS A 193 18.74 -6.03 -10.13
CA LYS A 193 19.05 -7.22 -10.92
C LYS A 193 17.82 -8.04 -11.30
N LEU A 194 16.84 -8.13 -10.42
CA LEU A 194 15.65 -8.95 -10.62
C LEU A 194 14.44 -8.06 -10.89
N LYS A 195 13.78 -8.30 -12.02
CA LYS A 195 12.47 -7.75 -12.37
C LYS A 195 11.42 -8.78 -11.95
N LYS A 196 10.55 -8.43 -11.01
CA LYS A 196 9.47 -9.31 -10.52
C LYS A 196 8.41 -9.46 -11.62
N ASP A 197 7.52 -10.44 -11.50
CA ASP A 197 6.50 -10.68 -12.54
C ASP A 197 5.61 -9.46 -12.80
N SER A 198 5.26 -8.70 -11.74
CA SER A 198 4.51 -7.45 -11.88
C SER A 198 5.20 -6.37 -12.71
N PHE A 199 6.54 -6.39 -12.84
CA PHE A 199 7.25 -5.52 -13.79
C PHE A 199 6.81 -5.83 -15.23
N TYR A 200 6.76 -7.12 -15.58
CA TYR A 200 6.38 -7.56 -16.92
C TYR A 200 4.90 -7.35 -17.18
N LEU A 201 4.05 -7.42 -16.16
CA LEU A 201 2.65 -7.00 -16.29
C LEU A 201 2.54 -5.51 -16.65
N CYS A 202 3.24 -4.63 -15.92
CA CYS A 202 3.31 -3.21 -16.27
C CYS A 202 3.87 -3.00 -17.69
N LYS A 203 4.91 -3.76 -18.09
CA LYS A 203 5.44 -3.74 -19.47
C LYS A 203 4.35 -4.13 -20.48
N ALA A 204 3.54 -5.14 -20.20
CA ALA A 204 2.46 -5.58 -21.09
C ALA A 204 1.35 -4.53 -21.23
N TYR A 205 1.07 -3.74 -20.18
CA TYR A 205 0.12 -2.64 -20.26
C TYR A 205 0.65 -1.41 -21.02
N TRP A 206 1.94 -1.08 -20.88
CA TRP A 206 2.45 0.25 -21.26
C TRP A 206 3.47 0.24 -22.40
N SER A 207 4.17 -0.86 -22.63
CA SER A 207 5.24 -0.92 -23.63
C SER A 207 4.69 -1.09 -25.05
N LYS A 208 5.30 -0.37 -25.99
CA LYS A 208 5.10 -0.57 -27.44
C LYS A 208 5.97 -1.68 -28.01
N GLU A 209 7.01 -2.11 -27.28
CA GLU A 209 7.85 -3.24 -27.66
C GLU A 209 7.08 -4.54 -27.42
N ASN A 210 6.86 -5.30 -28.49
CA ASN A 210 6.23 -6.62 -28.46
C ASN A 210 7.09 -7.61 -27.67
N PHE A 211 6.48 -8.37 -26.77
CA PHE A 211 7.17 -9.39 -25.99
C PHE A 211 6.19 -10.44 -25.44
N VAL A 212 6.75 -11.55 -24.97
CA VAL A 212 6.05 -12.56 -24.17
C VAL A 212 6.92 -12.92 -22.96
N LYS A 213 6.29 -13.15 -21.81
CA LYS A 213 6.96 -13.59 -20.57
C LYS A 213 6.08 -14.60 -19.84
N LEU A 214 6.64 -15.75 -19.49
CA LEU A 214 6.07 -16.69 -18.54
C LEU A 214 6.29 -16.17 -17.12
N ALA A 215 5.21 -16.03 -16.35
CA ALA A 215 5.27 -15.69 -14.94
C ALA A 215 5.47 -16.95 -14.07
N GLY A 216 5.95 -16.77 -12.84
CA GLY A 216 6.18 -17.86 -11.90
C GLY A 216 7.44 -18.68 -12.19
N GLU A 217 8.42 -18.12 -12.92
CA GLU A 217 9.70 -18.80 -13.23
C GLU A 217 10.53 -19.14 -11.99
N ARG A 218 10.28 -18.44 -10.87
CA ARG A 218 10.90 -18.68 -9.57
C ARG A 218 10.12 -19.70 -8.72
N PHE A 219 8.85 -19.94 -9.04
CA PHE A 219 8.04 -21.03 -8.47
C PHE A 219 8.33 -22.36 -9.19
N VAL A 220 9.58 -22.79 -9.11
CA VAL A 220 10.12 -23.94 -9.84
C VAL A 220 9.53 -25.25 -9.36
N ASN A 221 9.53 -25.52 -8.04
CA ASN A 221 9.08 -26.77 -7.46
C ASN A 221 7.56 -26.73 -7.20
N ARG A 222 6.81 -27.42 -8.06
CA ARG A 222 5.35 -27.47 -8.03
C ARG A 222 4.91 -28.86 -7.58
N HIS A 223 4.11 -28.97 -6.53
CA HIS A 223 3.70 -30.28 -6.00
C HIS A 223 2.34 -30.75 -6.52
N GLU A 224 1.51 -29.84 -7.03
CA GLU A 224 0.25 -30.17 -7.70
C GLU A 224 0.52 -30.70 -9.12
N GLU A 225 -0.27 -31.69 -9.57
CA GLU A 225 -0.18 -32.23 -10.94
C GLU A 225 -0.73 -31.22 -11.97
N MET A 226 -1.83 -30.56 -11.62
CA MET A 226 -2.51 -29.58 -12.47
C MET A 226 -2.11 -28.19 -12.00
N ASN A 227 -1.58 -27.39 -12.91
CA ASN A 227 -0.98 -26.10 -12.59
C ASN A 227 -1.51 -25.02 -13.51
N ASP A 228 -1.74 -23.84 -12.95
CA ASP A 228 -2.01 -22.68 -13.78
C ASP A 228 -0.70 -22.11 -14.34
N ILE A 229 -0.71 -21.79 -15.63
CA ILE A 229 0.42 -21.16 -16.33
C ILE A 229 0.00 -19.79 -16.81
N VAL A 230 0.66 -18.75 -16.26
CA VAL A 230 0.37 -17.35 -16.56
C VAL A 230 1.38 -16.81 -17.57
N VAL A 231 0.86 -16.14 -18.59
CA VAL A 231 1.63 -15.47 -19.65
C VAL A 231 1.33 -13.98 -19.63
N LEU A 232 2.39 -13.16 -19.59
CA LEU A 232 2.36 -11.71 -19.61
C LEU A 232 2.82 -11.22 -20.98
N SER A 233 1.96 -10.53 -21.72
CA SER A 233 2.26 -10.11 -23.09
C SER A 233 1.30 -9.03 -23.59
N ASN A 234 1.81 -8.08 -24.38
CA ASN A 234 1.01 -7.15 -25.19
C ASN A 234 0.59 -7.72 -26.56
N ILE A 235 1.00 -8.96 -26.89
CA ILE A 235 0.57 -9.69 -28.09
C ILE A 235 -0.69 -10.50 -27.75
N LYS A 236 -1.64 -10.56 -28.70
CA LYS A 236 -2.95 -11.18 -28.47
C LYS A 236 -2.92 -12.70 -28.56
N TYR A 237 -2.28 -13.23 -29.61
CA TYR A 237 -2.30 -14.65 -29.93
C TYR A 237 -1.08 -15.37 -29.36
N ILE A 238 -1.33 -16.26 -28.40
CA ILE A 238 -0.33 -17.02 -27.65
C ILE A 238 -0.62 -18.51 -27.79
N LYS A 239 0.41 -19.31 -28.04
CA LYS A 239 0.38 -20.78 -27.92
C LYS A 239 1.25 -21.22 -26.76
N LEU A 240 0.80 -22.22 -26.02
CA LEU A 240 1.53 -22.83 -24.92
C LEU A 240 1.89 -24.27 -25.26
N TYR A 241 3.13 -24.64 -24.92
CA TYR A 241 3.66 -25.99 -25.06
C TYR A 241 4.27 -26.47 -23.75
N VAL A 242 4.14 -27.76 -23.48
CA VAL A 242 4.79 -28.46 -22.36
C VAL A 242 5.54 -29.64 -22.93
N ASN A 243 6.86 -29.69 -22.70
CA ASN A 243 7.75 -30.72 -23.25
C ASN A 243 7.59 -30.87 -24.78
N ASP A 244 7.53 -29.74 -25.48
CA ASP A 244 7.30 -29.62 -26.93
C ASP A 244 5.93 -30.12 -27.43
N GLU A 245 5.04 -30.58 -26.54
CA GLU A 245 3.66 -30.91 -26.87
C GLU A 245 2.75 -29.68 -26.75
N PHE A 246 1.86 -29.48 -27.72
CA PHE A 246 0.90 -28.36 -27.70
C PHE A 246 -0.17 -28.57 -26.64
N VAL A 247 -0.33 -27.58 -25.76
CA VAL A 247 -1.33 -27.60 -24.67
C VAL A 247 -2.57 -26.78 -25.04
N GLY A 248 -2.38 -25.62 -25.65
CA GLY A 248 -3.50 -24.75 -26.00
C GLY A 248 -3.08 -23.41 -26.55
N GLU A 249 -4.08 -22.61 -26.92
CA GLU A 249 -3.90 -21.25 -27.42
C GLU A 249 -4.91 -20.27 -26.81
N ILE A 250 -4.50 -19.01 -26.69
CA ILE A 250 -5.34 -17.90 -26.25
C ILE A 250 -5.21 -16.78 -27.27
N ASN A 251 -6.35 -16.22 -27.69
CA ASN A 251 -6.41 -14.98 -28.47
C ASN A 251 -7.16 -13.92 -27.67
N SER A 252 -6.42 -13.07 -26.95
CA SER A 252 -6.99 -12.05 -26.06
C SER A 252 -6.09 -10.82 -25.95
N SER A 253 -6.70 -9.64 -25.92
CA SER A 253 -5.99 -8.37 -25.66
C SER A 253 -5.60 -8.17 -24.19
N GLU A 254 -6.08 -9.01 -23.28
CA GLU A 254 -5.74 -8.91 -21.86
C GLU A 254 -4.23 -9.08 -21.64
N PRO A 255 -3.54 -8.15 -20.97
CA PRO A 255 -2.09 -8.23 -20.77
C PRO A 255 -1.64 -9.48 -20.00
N MET A 256 -2.47 -9.97 -19.07
CA MET A 256 -2.28 -11.21 -18.33
C MET A 256 -3.22 -12.29 -18.87
N LYS A 257 -2.65 -13.40 -19.30
CA LYS A 257 -3.37 -14.56 -19.86
C LYS A 257 -3.07 -15.79 -19.02
N LYS A 258 -4.05 -16.67 -18.84
CA LYS A 258 -3.93 -17.82 -17.96
C LYS A 258 -4.38 -19.08 -18.70
N PHE A 259 -3.49 -20.07 -18.78
CA PHE A 259 -3.82 -21.43 -19.17
C PHE A 259 -4.11 -22.20 -17.88
N GLU A 260 -5.36 -22.59 -17.70
CA GLU A 260 -5.82 -23.25 -16.48
C GLU A 260 -5.55 -24.75 -16.53
N ALA A 261 -5.25 -25.32 -15.36
CA ALA A 261 -5.15 -26.76 -15.19
C ALA A 261 -4.23 -27.44 -16.24
N VAL A 262 -3.02 -26.90 -16.42
CA VAL A 262 -1.98 -27.51 -17.25
C VAL A 262 -1.31 -28.64 -16.49
N LYS A 263 -1.36 -29.85 -17.05
CA LYS A 263 -0.75 -31.03 -16.46
C LYS A 263 0.77 -30.99 -16.59
N LEU A 264 1.48 -31.21 -15.49
CA LEU A 264 2.93 -31.41 -15.46
C LEU A 264 3.26 -32.88 -15.20
N ALA A 265 4.24 -33.43 -15.92
CA ALA A 265 4.74 -34.78 -15.67
C ALA A 265 5.69 -34.76 -14.46
N LEU A 266 5.74 -35.84 -13.67
CA LEU A 266 6.65 -35.93 -12.53
C LEU A 266 8.11 -35.69 -12.97
N GLY A 267 8.81 -34.78 -12.28
CA GLY A 267 10.14 -34.34 -12.66
C GLY A 267 10.15 -33.05 -13.46
N GLU A 268 11.10 -32.90 -14.38
CA GLU A 268 11.33 -31.67 -15.13
C GLU A 268 10.33 -31.50 -16.29
N ASN A 269 9.78 -30.29 -16.42
CA ASN A 269 8.87 -29.90 -17.49
C ASN A 269 9.35 -28.59 -18.12
N LYS A 270 9.60 -28.62 -19.43
CA LYS A 270 9.91 -27.42 -20.21
C LYS A 270 8.60 -26.76 -20.64
N ILE A 271 8.37 -25.54 -20.20
CA ILE A 271 7.22 -24.73 -20.59
C ILE A 271 7.68 -23.71 -21.63
N LYS A 272 7.00 -23.65 -22.77
CA LYS A 272 7.29 -22.69 -23.84
C LYS A 272 6.03 -21.93 -24.23
N ALA A 273 6.11 -20.60 -24.24
CA ALA A 273 5.08 -19.74 -24.82
C ALA A 273 5.59 -19.15 -26.14
N GLU A 274 4.77 -19.25 -27.19
CA GLU A 274 5.00 -18.61 -28.48
C GLU A 274 3.92 -17.55 -28.72
N ALA A 275 4.33 -16.31 -28.95
CA ALA A 275 3.44 -15.19 -29.22
C ALA A 275 3.62 -14.71 -30.66
N PHE A 276 2.51 -14.51 -31.36
CA PHE A 276 2.50 -14.15 -32.77
C PHE A 276 1.92 -12.75 -32.95
N ASP A 277 2.75 -11.81 -33.41
CA ASP A 277 2.26 -10.46 -33.71
C ASP A 277 1.52 -10.40 -35.05
N GLU A 278 0.87 -9.26 -35.34
CA GLU A 278 0.07 -9.07 -36.55
C GLU A 278 0.91 -9.10 -37.84
N ALA A 279 2.24 -8.92 -37.75
CA ALA A 279 3.17 -9.03 -38.87
C ALA A 279 3.70 -10.45 -39.07
N GLY A 280 3.31 -11.41 -38.22
CA GLY A 280 3.74 -12.80 -38.27
C GLY A 280 5.11 -13.05 -37.61
N ASN A 281 5.65 -12.10 -36.85
CA ASN A 281 6.85 -12.36 -36.04
C ASN A 281 6.48 -13.21 -34.84
N VAL A 282 7.41 -14.10 -34.46
CA VAL A 282 7.25 -15.02 -33.31
C VAL A 282 8.18 -14.58 -32.20
N TYR A 283 7.61 -14.39 -31.01
CA TYR A 283 8.33 -14.11 -29.77
C TYR A 283 8.19 -15.32 -28.86
N ILE A 284 9.28 -15.72 -28.23
CA ILE A 284 9.35 -16.97 -27.47
C ILE A 284 9.89 -16.67 -26.08
N ASP A 285 9.25 -17.26 -25.07
CA ASP A 285 9.80 -17.36 -23.72
C ASP A 285 9.68 -18.80 -23.22
N GLU A 286 10.67 -19.23 -22.45
CA GLU A 286 10.77 -20.60 -21.93
C GLU A 286 11.12 -20.57 -20.44
N MET A 287 10.52 -21.47 -19.68
CA MET A 287 10.91 -21.72 -18.29
C MET A 287 10.94 -23.23 -18.00
N LEU A 288 11.67 -23.60 -16.95
CA LEU A 288 11.74 -24.97 -16.45
C LEU A 288 11.01 -25.07 -15.11
N LEU A 289 9.99 -25.91 -15.06
CA LEU A 289 9.27 -26.24 -13.83
C LEU A 289 9.55 -27.69 -13.43
N LYS A 290 9.41 -28.00 -12.14
CA LYS A 290 9.59 -29.33 -11.59
C LYS A 290 8.33 -29.77 -10.87
N HIS A 291 7.65 -30.79 -11.39
CA HIS A 291 6.61 -31.47 -10.63
C HIS A 291 7.28 -32.37 -9.58
N VAL A 292 7.11 -32.04 -8.31
CA VAL A 292 7.66 -32.74 -7.16
C VAL A 292 6.53 -33.42 -6.38
N LYS A 293 6.86 -34.41 -5.54
CA LYS A 293 5.84 -35.12 -4.74
C LYS A 293 5.43 -34.36 -3.49
N GLU A 294 6.38 -33.63 -2.90
CA GLU A 294 6.21 -32.94 -1.62
C GLU A 294 6.30 -31.43 -1.84
N ALA A 295 5.58 -30.66 -1.01
CA ALA A 295 5.63 -29.20 -1.06
C ALA A 295 7.01 -28.68 -0.65
N ASP A 296 7.48 -27.63 -1.34
CA ASP A 296 8.72 -26.94 -1.00
C ASP A 296 8.45 -25.86 0.05
N GLU A 297 8.84 -26.12 1.29
CA GLU A 297 8.65 -25.18 2.41
C GLU A 297 9.40 -23.85 2.25
N SER A 298 10.39 -23.76 1.36
CA SER A 298 11.15 -22.52 1.17
C SER A 298 10.32 -21.40 0.52
N TYR A 299 9.21 -21.76 -0.14
CA TYR A 299 8.28 -20.81 -0.74
C TYR A 299 7.27 -20.22 0.23
N VAL A 300 7.19 -20.75 1.45
CA VAL A 300 6.24 -20.28 2.47
C VAL A 300 6.98 -19.38 3.45
N LEU A 301 6.42 -18.21 3.72
CA LEU A 301 6.95 -17.36 4.78
C LEU A 301 6.78 -18.09 6.11
N LYS A 302 7.91 -18.54 6.67
CA LYS A 302 7.94 -19.02 8.05
C LYS A 302 7.63 -17.82 8.94
N LYS A 303 6.39 -17.74 9.42
CA LYS A 303 6.07 -16.87 10.53
C LYS A 303 7.04 -17.27 11.63
N PRO A 304 7.77 -16.33 12.27
CA PRO A 304 8.39 -16.63 13.55
C PRO A 304 7.32 -17.35 14.36
N GLU A 305 7.66 -18.48 15.01
CA GLU A 305 6.77 -19.13 15.98
C GLU A 305 6.04 -18.00 16.66
N GLU A 306 4.72 -17.98 16.46
CA GLU A 306 3.89 -16.96 17.05
C GLU A 306 4.41 -16.83 18.47
N GLN A 307 5.03 -15.69 18.80
CA GLN A 307 4.95 -15.24 20.17
C GLN A 307 3.46 -15.10 20.34
N THR A 308 2.85 -16.19 20.76
CA THR A 308 1.45 -16.43 21.15
C THR A 308 1.20 -15.69 22.46
N HIS A 309 1.80 -14.51 22.55
CA HIS A 309 1.74 -13.51 23.58
C HIS A 309 1.75 -12.13 22.89
N VAL A 310 1.00 -11.95 21.81
CA VAL A 310 0.12 -10.79 21.82
C VAL A 310 -1.02 -11.16 22.78
N THR A 311 -0.69 -11.21 24.07
CA THR A 311 -1.68 -10.91 25.09
C THR A 311 -2.20 -9.55 24.65
N ASN A 312 -3.43 -9.50 24.14
CA ASN A 312 -4.13 -8.23 24.00
C ASN A 312 -4.02 -7.60 25.39
N TRP A 313 -3.12 -6.64 25.56
CA TRP A 313 -2.65 -6.20 26.87
C TRP A 313 -3.78 -5.61 27.71
N PHE A 314 -4.91 -5.28 27.05
CA PHE A 314 -6.15 -4.84 27.63
C PHE A 314 -7.09 -5.95 28.14
N GLN A 315 -6.83 -7.23 27.83
CA GLN A 315 -7.55 -8.38 28.40
C GLN A 315 -7.39 -8.49 29.93
N LYS A 316 -6.41 -7.79 30.51
CA LYS A 316 -6.24 -7.66 31.97
C LYS A 316 -7.28 -6.73 32.62
N PHE A 317 -8.03 -5.96 31.83
CA PHE A 317 -9.09 -5.08 32.31
C PHE A 317 -10.45 -5.73 32.10
N ASP A 318 -11.32 -5.64 33.11
CA ASP A 318 -12.72 -6.06 32.97
C ASP A 318 -13.48 -5.02 32.16
N LEU A 319 -13.82 -5.39 30.92
CA LEU A 319 -14.58 -4.56 29.97
C LEU A 319 -16.05 -5.00 29.86
N SER A 320 -16.51 -5.93 30.70
CA SER A 320 -17.84 -6.55 30.55
C SER A 320 -19.00 -5.66 31.04
N ASN A 321 -18.74 -4.66 31.88
CA ASN A 321 -19.74 -3.79 32.52
C ASN A 321 -19.32 -2.30 32.51
N VAL A 322 -18.93 -1.77 31.34
CA VAL A 322 -18.51 -0.36 31.23
C VAL A 322 -19.70 0.54 30.91
N GLN A 323 -20.00 1.51 31.79
CA GLN A 323 -21.02 2.53 31.55
C GLN A 323 -20.39 3.75 30.86
N GLU A 324 -21.07 4.32 29.86
CA GLU A 324 -20.61 5.54 29.19
C GLU A 324 -20.51 6.71 30.17
N VAL A 325 -19.37 7.42 30.11
CA VAL A 325 -19.11 8.61 30.92
C VAL A 325 -19.29 9.85 30.05
N ALA A 326 -20.16 10.76 30.49
CA ALA A 326 -20.25 12.08 29.89
C ALA A 326 -18.97 12.88 30.20
N ILE A 327 -18.28 13.33 29.15
CA ILE A 327 -17.05 14.10 29.27
C ILE A 327 -17.40 15.50 29.77
N LYS A 328 -16.95 15.81 30.99
CA LYS A 328 -17.09 17.11 31.63
C LYS A 328 -16.08 18.09 31.04
N GLU A 329 -16.58 19.28 30.71
CA GLU A 329 -15.74 20.40 30.30
C GLU A 329 -14.79 20.82 31.43
N GLY A 330 -13.53 21.13 31.10
CA GLY A 330 -12.50 21.47 32.08
C GLY A 330 -11.78 20.28 32.74
N TYR A 331 -12.08 19.04 32.34
CA TYR A 331 -11.42 17.82 32.83
C TYR A 331 -10.69 17.08 31.70
N TYR A 332 -9.65 16.32 32.03
CA TYR A 332 -8.92 15.51 31.04
C TYR A 332 -9.79 14.39 30.44
N SER A 333 -9.44 13.94 29.24
CA SER A 333 -10.16 12.93 28.46
C SER A 333 -9.24 12.22 27.46
N THR A 334 -9.76 11.18 26.80
CA THR A 334 -9.06 10.51 25.68
C THR A 334 -8.86 11.39 24.45
N PHE A 335 -9.49 12.56 24.39
CA PHE A 335 -9.34 13.54 23.32
C PHE A 335 -8.21 14.54 23.55
N ASP A 336 -7.64 14.57 24.76
CA ASP A 336 -6.45 15.39 25.04
C ASP A 336 -5.19 14.74 24.45
N THR A 337 -4.26 15.58 24.03
CA THR A 337 -2.97 15.10 23.54
C THR A 337 -2.20 14.42 24.67
N ILE A 338 -1.38 13.43 24.33
CA ILE A 338 -0.56 12.74 25.33
C ILE A 338 0.40 13.72 25.99
N GLU A 339 0.90 14.72 25.26
CA GLU A 339 1.68 15.81 25.85
C GLU A 339 0.91 16.60 26.92
N GLU A 340 -0.36 16.93 26.69
CA GLU A 340 -1.21 17.58 27.69
C GLU A 340 -1.46 16.69 28.92
N LEU A 341 -1.67 15.39 28.72
CA LEU A 341 -1.77 14.43 29.82
C LEU A 341 -0.46 14.36 30.62
N TYR A 342 0.69 14.56 29.99
CA TYR A 342 1.99 14.53 30.66
C TYR A 342 2.31 15.79 31.47
N LYS A 343 1.56 16.88 31.28
CA LYS A 343 1.71 18.12 32.07
C LYS A 343 1.12 18.00 33.47
N ASP A 344 0.21 17.06 33.70
CA ASP A 344 -0.35 16.74 35.02
C ASP A 344 0.06 15.34 35.47
N GLU A 345 0.59 15.21 36.69
CA GLU A 345 1.10 13.93 37.18
C GLU A 345 0.00 12.87 37.38
N GLU A 346 -1.23 13.26 37.71
CA GLU A 346 -2.34 12.31 37.86
C GLU A 346 -2.78 11.79 36.48
N ALA A 347 -2.93 12.69 35.50
CA ALA A 347 -3.31 12.32 34.13
C ALA A 347 -2.24 11.43 33.46
N LYS A 348 -0.96 11.73 33.71
CA LYS A 348 0.18 10.93 33.25
C LYS A 348 0.21 9.53 33.87
N VAL A 349 -0.14 9.38 35.15
CA VAL A 349 -0.24 8.07 35.81
C VAL A 349 -1.34 7.24 35.16
N VAL A 350 -2.51 7.84 34.89
CA VAL A 350 -3.59 7.16 34.15
C VAL A 350 -3.11 6.73 32.78
N PHE A 351 -2.46 7.61 32.00
CA PHE A 351 -1.92 7.21 30.70
C PHE A 351 -0.94 6.04 30.79
N LYS A 352 0.02 6.08 31.71
CA LYS A 352 1.03 5.02 31.88
C LYS A 352 0.45 3.69 32.37
N LYS A 353 -0.65 3.71 33.14
CA LYS A 353 -1.37 2.50 33.56
C LYS A 353 -1.83 1.66 32.36
N TYR A 354 -2.25 2.33 31.29
CA TYR A 354 -2.72 1.69 30.07
C TYR A 354 -1.60 1.51 29.04
N PHE A 355 -0.76 2.52 28.84
CA PHE A 355 0.18 2.58 27.72
C PHE A 355 1.64 2.68 28.16
N GLY A 356 2.00 2.20 29.35
CA GLY A 356 3.34 2.30 29.94
C GLY A 356 4.46 1.77 29.02
N ASP A 357 4.29 0.58 28.46
CA ASP A 357 5.30 -0.01 27.56
C ASP A 357 5.46 0.80 26.26
N LEU A 358 4.37 1.42 25.78
CA LEU A 358 4.37 2.27 24.60
C LEU A 358 5.05 3.62 24.89
N ALA A 359 4.81 4.18 26.07
CA ALA A 359 5.36 5.43 26.57
C ALA A 359 6.90 5.43 26.67
N GLU A 360 7.49 4.26 26.89
CA GLU A 360 8.93 4.10 27.04
C GLU A 360 9.67 4.04 25.69
N SER A 361 8.94 3.84 24.59
CA SER A 361 9.56 3.81 23.26
C SER A 361 10.00 5.20 22.80
N GLN A 362 11.24 5.30 22.31
CA GLN A 362 11.82 6.57 21.85
C GLN A 362 11.04 7.16 20.65
N GLN A 363 10.39 6.31 19.85
CA GLN A 363 9.53 6.68 18.72
C GLN A 363 8.24 7.36 19.18
N PHE A 364 7.69 6.93 20.32
CA PHE A 364 6.44 7.47 20.83
C PHE A 364 6.60 8.89 21.39
N LYS A 365 7.76 9.18 22.00
CA LYS A 365 8.08 10.50 22.57
C LYS A 365 7.99 11.65 21.57
N VAL A 366 8.34 11.42 20.30
CA VAL A 366 8.28 12.43 19.23
C VAL A 366 6.83 12.72 18.79
N MET A 367 5.93 11.75 18.97
CA MET A 367 4.54 11.87 18.55
C MET A 367 3.57 12.28 19.68
N MET A 368 4.05 12.44 20.93
CA MET A 368 3.19 12.71 22.09
C MET A 368 2.39 14.01 21.97
N GLY A 369 2.97 15.06 21.37
CA GLY A 369 2.29 16.34 21.16
C GLY A 369 1.23 16.34 20.05
N LEU A 370 1.17 15.26 19.25
CA LEU A 370 0.31 15.17 18.07
C LEU A 370 -0.72 14.05 18.14
N MET A 371 -0.62 13.16 19.14
CA MET A 371 -1.54 12.03 19.30
C MET A 371 -2.37 12.16 20.56
N THR A 372 -3.63 11.75 20.43
CA THR A 372 -4.58 11.51 21.52
C THR A 372 -4.84 10.00 21.64
N ILE A 373 -5.35 9.54 22.78
CA ILE A 373 -5.72 8.13 22.96
C ILE A 373 -6.84 7.73 21.97
N ASP A 374 -7.77 8.64 21.69
CA ASP A 374 -8.81 8.46 20.67
C ASP A 374 -8.22 8.28 19.27
N SER A 375 -7.26 9.12 18.87
CA SER A 375 -6.59 8.99 17.57
C SER A 375 -5.83 7.66 17.43
N MET A 376 -5.25 7.16 18.52
CA MET A 376 -4.59 5.85 18.56
C MET A 376 -5.60 4.72 18.35
N SER A 377 -6.80 4.83 18.94
CA SER A 377 -7.82 3.79 18.82
C SER A 377 -8.35 3.59 17.41
N LYS A 378 -8.31 4.63 16.59
CA LYS A 378 -8.71 4.61 15.18
C LYS A 378 -7.70 3.89 14.30
N ARG A 379 -6.51 3.56 14.81
CA ARG A 379 -5.45 2.86 14.08
C ARG A 379 -5.46 1.38 14.41
N SER A 380 -5.69 0.55 13.39
CA SER A 380 -5.76 -0.91 13.50
C SER A 380 -4.54 -1.55 14.18
N ARG A 381 -3.36 -0.93 14.06
CA ARG A 381 -2.12 -1.40 14.71
C ARG A 381 -2.22 -1.50 16.24
N PHE A 382 -2.99 -0.63 16.90
CA PHE A 382 -3.09 -0.64 18.36
C PHE A 382 -4.21 -1.54 18.89
N ASN A 383 -5.18 -1.89 18.04
CA ASN A 383 -6.32 -2.75 18.35
C ASN A 383 -7.04 -2.35 19.66
N ILE A 384 -7.17 -1.05 19.93
CA ILE A 384 -7.77 -0.54 21.17
C ILE A 384 -9.30 -0.66 21.06
N PRO A 385 -9.97 -1.45 21.92
CA PRO A 385 -11.42 -1.58 21.90
C PRO A 385 -12.08 -0.29 22.42
N LYS A 386 -13.29 0.01 21.93
CA LYS A 386 -14.02 1.24 22.31
C LYS A 386 -14.33 1.27 23.80
N GLU A 387 -14.61 0.11 24.39
CA GLU A 387 -14.91 -0.06 25.81
C GLU A 387 -13.75 0.40 26.69
N LEU A 388 -12.51 0.20 26.23
CA LEU A 388 -11.32 0.66 26.96
C LEU A 388 -11.21 2.18 26.97
N LEU A 389 -11.63 2.86 25.89
CA LEU A 389 -11.67 4.33 25.88
C LEU A 389 -12.63 4.87 26.94
N THR A 390 -13.77 4.21 27.09
CA THR A 390 -14.75 4.58 28.12
C THR A 390 -14.16 4.39 29.52
N VAL A 391 -13.47 3.26 29.79
CA VAL A 391 -12.78 3.05 31.07
C VAL A 391 -11.71 4.13 31.32
N ILE A 392 -10.88 4.44 30.33
CA ILE A 392 -9.86 5.48 30.47
C ILE A 392 -10.50 6.84 30.76
N ASN A 393 -11.62 7.17 30.11
CA ASN A 393 -12.37 8.40 30.39
C ASN A 393 -12.96 8.43 31.80
N THR A 394 -13.34 7.29 32.41
CA THR A 394 -13.79 7.27 33.82
C THR A 394 -12.69 7.75 34.79
N GLU A 395 -11.42 7.49 34.45
CA GLU A 395 -10.26 7.84 35.27
C GLU A 395 -9.70 9.23 34.93
N LEU A 396 -9.70 9.62 33.65
CA LEU A 396 -9.23 10.94 33.23
C LEU A 396 -10.23 12.04 33.57
N ASN A 397 -11.53 11.79 33.41
CA ASN A 397 -12.57 12.81 33.50
C ASN A 397 -13.00 13.15 34.94
N VAL A 398 -12.17 12.77 35.92
CA VAL A 398 -12.22 13.25 37.31
C VAL A 398 -11.04 14.15 37.66
N ILE A 399 -10.06 14.30 36.75
CA ILE A 399 -8.87 15.13 36.92
C ILE A 399 -9.10 16.49 36.23
N PRO A 400 -9.18 17.61 36.98
CA PRO A 400 -9.38 18.93 36.40
C PRO A 400 -8.11 19.40 35.67
N LYS A 401 -8.30 20.05 34.51
CA LYS A 401 -7.22 20.73 33.78
C LYS A 401 -6.78 21.97 34.56
N LYS A 402 -5.47 22.16 34.69
CA LYS A 402 -4.86 23.30 35.40
C LYS A 402 -4.54 24.46 34.46
#